data_AF-A0A2E0RQI3-F1
#
_entry.id   AF-A0A2E0RQI3-F1
#
_cell.length_a   1.000
_cell.length_b   1.000
_cell.length_c   1.000
_cell.angle_alpha   90.00
_cell.angle_beta   90.00
_cell.angle_gamma   90.00
#
_symmetry.space_group_name_H-M   'P 1'
#
loop_
_entity.id
_entity.type
_entity.pdbx_description
1 polymer ?
#
loop_
_entity_poly.entity_id
_entity_poly.type
_entity_poly.pdbx_seq_one_letter_code
_entity_poly.pdbx_strand_id
1 'polypeptide(L)'
;MPSVALSHDERSHRKAIEGTGCRVLVLDTGAWPDIVCAGASINPAAQAAKDLLATCLMASDADDWDGDDNRVLDPAAGHGTFIAGIFANLAPGAKVDCERAISSYGDTDDATIARVLLDKFDLDAAEPSYDIVTMSFGGFCDEDDPPVAIAHAIARIQARYARPEPGSDDLIQQRVVFVASAGNDGVCRPTWPASFENVIGVGALGPNGPAWFTNYGPWVNACAPGVDIVSTFFDLGPEARLDGDHFDGWAKWSGTSFSGPIVAAQIAWEWMCRRNEGRPGDAASWLLDRPGHYRFPGLGTVVNFA
;
A
#
# COMPACT_ATOMS: atom_id res chain seq x y z
N MET A 1 19.42 -20.29 2.63
CA MET A 1 18.98 -20.73 3.97
C MET A 1 17.48 -20.82 3.91
N PRO A 2 16.82 -21.93 4.31
CA PRO A 2 15.37 -22.03 4.21
C PRO A 2 14.75 -20.97 5.10
N SER A 3 13.94 -20.07 4.53
CA SER A 3 13.19 -19.08 5.30
C SER A 3 12.18 -19.83 6.16
N VAL A 4 12.29 -19.65 7.48
CA VAL A 4 11.33 -20.17 8.43
C VAL A 4 9.98 -19.54 8.10
N ALA A 5 8.98 -20.38 7.79
CA ALA A 5 7.60 -19.94 7.61
C ALA A 5 7.20 -19.13 8.86
N LEU A 6 6.86 -17.86 8.66
CA LEU A 6 6.18 -17.09 9.68
C LEU A 6 4.75 -17.61 9.72
N SER A 7 4.50 -18.64 10.54
CA SER A 7 3.16 -18.83 11.11
C SER A 7 2.74 -17.51 11.77
N HIS A 8 1.42 -17.25 11.89
CA HIS A 8 0.84 -16.17 12.72
C HIS A 8 1.86 -15.72 13.76
N ASP A 9 2.45 -14.54 13.55
CA ASP A 9 3.57 -14.12 14.38
C ASP A 9 3.13 -14.18 15.84
N GLU A 10 3.65 -15.16 16.60
CA GLU A 10 3.34 -15.30 18.04
C GLU A 10 3.79 -14.05 18.82
N ARG A 11 4.56 -13.16 18.19
CA ARG A 11 5.00 -11.86 18.70
C ARG A 11 4.12 -10.69 18.25
N SER A 12 3.30 -10.84 17.20
CA SER A 12 2.31 -9.83 16.82
C SER A 12 1.05 -10.06 17.62
N HIS A 13 0.86 -9.26 18.67
CA HIS A 13 -0.32 -9.34 19.54
C HIS A 13 -1.59 -8.77 18.90
N ARG A 14 -1.53 -8.26 17.66
CA ARG A 14 -2.67 -7.62 17.00
C ARG A 14 -3.68 -8.69 16.57
N LYS A 15 -4.93 -8.49 16.95
CA LYS A 15 -6.07 -9.33 16.56
C LYS A 15 -7.15 -8.46 15.96
N ALA A 16 -7.88 -8.99 14.99
CA ALA A 16 -9.00 -8.29 14.39
C ALA A 16 -9.99 -7.83 15.49
N ILE A 17 -10.36 -6.56 15.43
CA ILE A 17 -11.35 -5.97 16.32
C ILE A 17 -12.71 -6.06 15.62
N GLU A 18 -13.58 -6.91 16.14
CA GLU A 18 -14.88 -7.21 15.51
C GLU A 18 -15.71 -5.95 15.28
N GLY A 19 -16.29 -5.83 14.08
CA GLY A 19 -17.15 -4.70 13.69
C GLY A 19 -16.41 -3.41 13.30
N THR A 20 -15.07 -3.40 13.27
CA THR A 20 -14.29 -2.18 13.00
C THR A 20 -13.57 -2.18 11.66
N GLY A 21 -13.76 -3.18 10.79
CA GLY A 21 -12.96 -3.35 9.57
C GLY A 21 -12.87 -2.08 8.70
N CYS A 22 -11.67 -1.50 8.61
CA CYS A 22 -11.35 -0.38 7.73
C CYS A 22 -11.27 -0.86 6.27
N ARG A 23 -11.93 -0.15 5.34
CA ARG A 23 -11.93 -0.49 3.91
C ARG A 23 -10.77 0.23 3.22
N VAL A 24 -9.90 -0.56 2.60
CA VAL A 24 -8.67 -0.08 1.96
C VAL A 24 -8.72 -0.44 0.49
N LEU A 25 -8.55 0.56 -0.37
CA LEU A 25 -8.28 0.37 -1.80
C LEU A 25 -6.78 0.39 -2.04
N VAL A 26 -6.26 -0.66 -2.65
CA VAL A 26 -4.87 -0.76 -3.13
C VAL A 26 -4.92 -0.62 -4.65
N LEU A 27 -4.36 0.45 -5.20
CA LEU A 27 -4.22 0.62 -6.64
C LEU A 27 -2.84 0.11 -7.06
N ASP A 28 -2.80 -1.08 -7.66
CA ASP A 28 -1.54 -1.78 -7.92
C ASP A 28 -1.70 -2.82 -9.05
N THR A 29 -0.93 -3.90 -9.05
CA THR A 29 -1.00 -4.97 -10.07
C THR A 29 -2.16 -5.94 -9.89
N GLY A 30 -2.98 -5.76 -8.85
CA GLY A 30 -4.00 -6.71 -8.42
C GLY A 30 -3.50 -7.61 -7.28
N ALA A 31 -4.32 -8.56 -6.85
CA ALA A 31 -3.92 -9.53 -5.83
C ALA A 31 -4.28 -10.95 -6.27
N TRP A 32 -3.42 -11.89 -5.92
CA TRP A 32 -3.60 -13.29 -6.25
C TRP A 32 -3.90 -14.09 -4.97
N PRO A 33 -5.20 -14.27 -4.62
CA PRO A 33 -5.59 -14.92 -3.37
C PRO A 33 -5.25 -16.41 -3.37
N ASP A 34 -5.27 -17.05 -4.53
CA ASP A 34 -4.89 -18.43 -4.72
C ASP A 34 -3.40 -18.52 -5.02
N ILE A 35 -2.54 -18.20 -4.03
CA ILE A 35 -1.06 -18.10 -4.13
C ILE A 35 -0.39 -19.11 -5.09
N VAL A 36 -0.97 -20.29 -5.30
CA VAL A 36 -0.56 -21.25 -6.32
C VAL A 36 -0.95 -20.81 -7.74
N CYS A 37 0.02 -20.72 -8.64
CA CYS A 37 -0.25 -20.70 -10.08
C CYS A 37 -0.19 -22.14 -10.64
N ALA A 38 -1.14 -22.48 -11.53
CA ALA A 38 -1.13 -23.71 -12.34
C ALA A 38 -1.16 -25.08 -11.60
N GLY A 39 -1.79 -25.19 -10.42
CA GLY A 39 -2.16 -26.50 -9.85
C GLY A 39 -1.03 -27.29 -9.17
N ALA A 40 0.07 -26.63 -8.80
CA ALA A 40 1.10 -27.22 -7.95
C ALA A 40 0.55 -27.56 -6.53
N SER A 41 1.10 -28.60 -5.89
CA SER A 41 0.77 -28.92 -4.51
C SER A 41 1.34 -27.84 -3.58
N ILE A 42 0.46 -27.16 -2.82
CA ILE A 42 0.88 -26.10 -1.90
C ILE A 42 1.69 -26.66 -0.73
N ASN A 43 2.83 -26.05 -0.43
CA ASN A 43 3.60 -26.38 0.77
C ASN A 43 3.03 -25.63 2.01
N PRO A 44 3.41 -26.00 3.24
CA PRO A 44 2.87 -25.36 4.44
C PRO A 44 3.11 -23.84 4.53
N ALA A 45 4.21 -23.32 3.97
CA ALA A 45 4.50 -21.88 3.98
C ALA A 45 3.57 -21.12 3.04
N ALA A 46 3.36 -21.65 1.83
CA ALA A 46 2.43 -21.08 0.86
C ALA A 46 0.98 -21.17 1.36
N GLN A 47 0.61 -22.24 2.06
CA GLN A 47 -0.71 -22.34 2.71
C GLN A 47 -0.88 -21.27 3.79
N ALA A 48 0.13 -21.02 4.62
CA ALA A 48 0.08 -19.96 5.63
C ALA A 48 -0.09 -18.57 5.01
N ALA A 49 0.61 -18.28 3.91
CA ALA A 49 0.45 -17.02 3.17
C ALA A 49 -0.96 -16.89 2.60
N LYS A 50 -1.53 -17.98 2.06
CA LYS A 50 -2.88 -18.02 1.50
C LYS A 50 -3.93 -17.75 2.57
N ASP A 51 -3.80 -18.43 3.71
CA ASP A 51 -4.70 -18.26 4.85
C ASP A 51 -4.64 -16.83 5.37
N LEU A 52 -3.44 -16.22 5.40
CA LEU A 52 -3.24 -14.84 5.80
C LEU A 52 -3.96 -13.86 4.85
N LEU A 53 -3.77 -13.99 3.53
CA LEU A 53 -4.43 -13.13 2.53
C LEU A 53 -5.96 -13.23 2.58
N ALA A 54 -6.49 -14.44 2.81
CA ALA A 54 -7.92 -14.68 2.94
C ALA A 54 -8.56 -13.92 4.12
N THR A 55 -7.77 -13.45 5.10
CA THR A 55 -8.29 -12.67 6.22
C THR A 55 -8.69 -11.24 5.85
N CYS A 56 -8.08 -10.66 4.81
CA CYS A 56 -8.24 -9.25 4.47
C CYS A 56 -8.82 -9.01 3.07
N LEU A 57 -8.52 -9.86 2.08
CA LEU A 57 -8.94 -9.64 0.69
C LEU A 57 -10.47 -9.72 0.52
N MET A 58 -11.01 -8.86 -0.33
CA MET A 58 -12.43 -8.83 -0.72
C MET A 58 -12.61 -9.05 -2.24
N ALA A 59 -12.94 -8.00 -2.99
CA ALA A 59 -13.29 -8.05 -4.41
C ALA A 59 -12.11 -7.62 -5.29
N SER A 60 -10.95 -8.24 -5.07
CA SER A 60 -9.70 -7.87 -5.76
C SER A 60 -9.63 -8.47 -7.15
N ASP A 61 -9.07 -7.70 -8.08
CA ASP A 61 -8.70 -8.21 -9.40
C ASP A 61 -7.54 -9.19 -9.25
N ALA A 62 -7.56 -10.25 -10.07
CA ALA A 62 -6.44 -11.16 -10.14
C ALA A 62 -5.20 -10.40 -10.65
N ASP A 63 -4.09 -10.62 -9.96
CA ASP A 63 -2.75 -10.23 -10.42
C ASP A 63 -2.42 -10.92 -11.75
N ASP A 64 -1.50 -10.39 -12.54
CA ASP A 64 -1.03 -11.05 -13.76
C ASP A 64 0.47 -11.27 -13.64
N TRP A 65 0.90 -12.53 -13.67
CA TRP A 65 2.30 -12.87 -13.41
C TRP A 65 3.16 -12.98 -14.66
N ASP A 66 2.53 -13.13 -15.83
CA ASP A 66 3.18 -13.38 -17.13
C ASP A 66 2.31 -12.78 -18.24
N GLY A 67 2.30 -11.45 -18.29
CA GLY A 67 1.45 -10.67 -19.20
C GLY A 67 1.85 -10.78 -20.66
N ASP A 68 3.08 -11.23 -20.97
CA ASP A 68 3.55 -11.49 -22.33
C ASP A 68 3.62 -12.98 -22.70
N ASP A 69 3.12 -13.88 -21.83
CA ASP A 69 3.02 -15.35 -22.02
C ASP A 69 4.38 -15.99 -22.38
N ASN A 70 5.46 -15.44 -21.83
CA ASN A 70 6.82 -15.92 -22.04
C ASN A 70 7.27 -16.94 -20.97
N ARG A 71 6.45 -17.17 -19.93
CA ARG A 71 6.66 -18.05 -18.76
C ARG A 71 7.81 -17.62 -17.85
N VAL A 72 8.07 -16.32 -17.81
CA VAL A 72 8.98 -15.64 -16.90
C VAL A 72 8.13 -14.73 -16.03
N LEU A 73 8.45 -14.65 -14.74
CA LEU A 73 7.77 -13.72 -13.87
C LEU A 73 8.05 -12.28 -14.31
N ASP A 74 6.99 -11.53 -14.58
CA ASP A 74 7.11 -10.12 -14.95
C ASP A 74 7.64 -9.25 -13.79
N PRO A 75 8.37 -8.15 -14.08
CA PRO A 75 9.13 -7.42 -13.05
C PRO A 75 8.30 -6.82 -11.90
N ALA A 76 7.04 -6.45 -12.15
CA ALA A 76 6.15 -5.89 -11.13
C ALA A 76 5.06 -6.88 -10.69
N ALA A 77 5.00 -8.07 -11.27
CA ALA A 77 4.02 -9.07 -10.90
C ALA A 77 4.10 -9.42 -9.41
N GLY A 78 2.94 -9.58 -8.78
CA GLY A 78 2.87 -9.94 -7.37
C GLY A 78 3.09 -8.76 -6.42
N HIS A 79 3.33 -7.55 -6.94
CA HIS A 79 3.52 -6.35 -6.13
C HIS A 79 2.28 -6.01 -5.31
N GLY A 80 1.09 -6.04 -5.91
CA GLY A 80 -0.17 -5.83 -5.16
C GLY A 80 -0.47 -6.98 -4.18
N THR A 81 -0.17 -8.22 -4.55
CA THR A 81 -0.23 -9.39 -3.65
C THR A 81 0.67 -9.22 -2.42
N PHE A 82 1.89 -8.71 -2.63
CA PHE A 82 2.84 -8.39 -1.56
C PHE A 82 2.31 -7.32 -0.61
N ILE A 83 1.69 -6.28 -1.16
CA ILE A 83 1.07 -5.19 -0.40
C ILE A 83 -0.12 -5.68 0.42
N ALA A 84 -0.96 -6.55 -0.13
CA ALA A 84 -2.08 -7.14 0.61
C ALA A 84 -1.60 -7.90 1.87
N GLY A 85 -0.49 -8.64 1.76
CA GLY A 85 0.13 -9.32 2.90
C GLY A 85 0.62 -8.38 4.00
N ILE A 86 1.06 -7.17 3.64
CA ILE A 86 1.44 -6.12 4.61
C ILE A 86 0.21 -5.71 5.43
N PHE A 87 -0.92 -5.44 4.79
CA PHE A 87 -2.16 -5.11 5.50
C PHE A 87 -2.66 -6.25 6.37
N ALA A 88 -2.63 -7.49 5.86
CA ALA A 88 -3.06 -8.67 6.60
C ALA A 88 -2.29 -8.84 7.93
N ASN A 89 -0.99 -8.56 7.92
CA ASN A 89 -0.14 -8.64 9.12
C ASN A 89 -0.31 -7.46 10.08
N LEU A 90 -0.39 -6.23 9.55
CA LEU A 90 -0.26 -5.02 10.36
C LEU A 90 -1.60 -4.45 10.82
N ALA A 91 -2.66 -4.68 10.05
CA ALA A 91 -4.00 -4.20 10.30
C ALA A 91 -5.01 -5.35 10.25
N PRO A 92 -4.88 -6.39 11.10
CA PRO A 92 -5.79 -7.52 11.06
C PRO A 92 -7.23 -7.05 11.25
N GLY A 93 -8.13 -7.50 10.39
CA GLY A 93 -9.53 -7.06 10.33
C GLY A 93 -9.82 -5.98 9.29
N ALA A 94 -8.79 -5.30 8.76
CA ALA A 94 -8.93 -4.45 7.59
C ALA A 94 -9.41 -5.25 6.38
N LYS A 95 -10.09 -4.55 5.48
CA LYS A 95 -10.77 -5.10 4.32
C LYS A 95 -10.16 -4.48 3.07
N VAL A 96 -9.31 -5.27 2.41
CA VAL A 96 -8.46 -4.83 1.31
C VAL A 96 -9.09 -5.21 -0.01
N ASP A 97 -9.21 -4.23 -0.88
CA ASP A 97 -9.56 -4.38 -2.28
C ASP A 97 -8.35 -3.98 -3.12
N CYS A 98 -7.67 -4.96 -3.73
CA CYS A 98 -6.56 -4.70 -4.64
C CYS A 98 -7.07 -4.64 -6.08
N GLU A 99 -7.10 -3.43 -6.62
CA GLU A 99 -7.53 -3.12 -7.97
C GLU A 99 -6.33 -3.14 -8.90
N ARG A 100 -6.46 -3.79 -10.06
CA ARG A 100 -5.40 -3.85 -11.06
C ARG A 100 -5.38 -2.59 -11.91
N ALA A 101 -4.68 -1.58 -11.43
CA ALA A 101 -4.50 -0.28 -12.09
C ALA A 101 -3.12 -0.13 -12.77
N ILE A 102 -2.23 -1.11 -12.56
CA ILE A 102 -0.87 -1.17 -13.10
C ILE A 102 -0.70 -2.51 -13.83
N SER A 103 0.05 -2.51 -14.94
CA SER A 103 0.42 -3.74 -15.64
C SER A 103 1.41 -4.59 -14.83
N SER A 104 1.57 -5.86 -15.20
CA SER A 104 2.59 -6.76 -14.66
C SER A 104 4.02 -6.27 -14.87
N TYR A 105 4.24 -5.38 -15.83
CA TYR A 105 5.51 -4.68 -16.09
C TYR A 105 5.70 -3.40 -15.27
N GLY A 106 4.69 -2.96 -14.51
CA GLY A 106 4.76 -1.75 -13.69
C GLY A 106 4.31 -0.48 -14.41
N ASP A 107 3.69 -0.59 -15.58
CA ASP A 107 3.28 0.55 -16.39
C ASP A 107 1.82 0.96 -16.13
N THR A 108 1.57 2.26 -16.12
CA THR A 108 0.24 2.89 -16.08
C THR A 108 0.33 4.33 -16.58
N ASP A 109 -0.79 5.05 -16.61
CA ASP A 109 -0.84 6.46 -17.00
C ASP A 109 -1.81 7.27 -16.12
N ASP A 110 -1.65 8.60 -16.15
CA ASP A 110 -2.45 9.57 -15.37
C ASP A 110 -3.96 9.37 -15.56
N ALA A 111 -4.41 9.21 -16.81
CA ALA A 111 -5.83 9.09 -17.12
C ALA A 111 -6.41 7.74 -16.64
N THR A 112 -5.63 6.66 -16.73
CA THR A 112 -6.00 5.33 -16.26
C THR A 112 -6.20 5.31 -14.76
N ILE A 113 -5.23 5.82 -13.98
CA ILE A 113 -5.35 5.91 -12.51
C ILE A 113 -6.52 6.79 -12.11
N ALA A 114 -6.69 7.95 -12.75
CA ALA A 114 -7.80 8.86 -12.47
C ALA A 114 -9.17 8.21 -12.72
N ARG A 115 -9.31 7.48 -13.84
CA ARG A 115 -10.54 6.75 -14.18
C ARG A 115 -10.83 5.67 -13.15
N VAL A 116 -9.84 4.84 -12.82
CA VAL A 116 -10.00 3.77 -11.81
C VAL A 116 -10.44 4.35 -10.46
N LEU A 117 -9.80 5.43 -9.99
CA LEU A 117 -10.21 6.12 -8.77
C LEU A 117 -11.68 6.55 -8.83
N LEU A 118 -12.12 7.16 -9.92
CA LEU A 118 -13.49 7.64 -10.05
C LEU A 118 -14.52 6.52 -10.23
N ASP A 119 -14.14 5.40 -10.84
CA ASP A 119 -15.02 4.24 -11.05
C ASP A 119 -15.21 3.44 -9.73
N LYS A 120 -14.17 3.35 -8.89
CA LYS A 120 -14.21 2.62 -7.61
C LYS A 120 -14.96 3.37 -6.51
N PHE A 121 -15.07 4.70 -6.60
CA PHE A 121 -15.82 5.50 -5.65
C PHE A 121 -17.24 5.81 -6.16
N ASP A 122 -18.25 5.31 -5.45
CA ASP A 122 -19.63 5.72 -5.68
C ASP A 122 -19.84 7.13 -5.09
N LEU A 123 -19.64 8.15 -5.93
CA LEU A 123 -19.78 9.55 -5.53
C LEU A 123 -21.24 9.96 -5.25
N ASP A 124 -22.22 9.12 -5.55
CA ASP A 124 -23.62 9.35 -5.17
C ASP A 124 -23.92 8.81 -3.76
N ALA A 125 -23.12 7.87 -3.26
CA ALA A 125 -23.28 7.28 -1.92
C ALA A 125 -23.00 8.28 -0.79
N ALA A 126 -23.74 8.15 0.32
CA ALA A 126 -23.58 9.03 1.49
C ALA A 126 -22.19 8.88 2.15
N GLU A 127 -21.69 7.65 2.24
CA GLU A 127 -20.37 7.31 2.76
C GLU A 127 -19.45 6.89 1.62
N PRO A 128 -18.13 7.12 1.71
CA PRO A 128 -17.21 6.68 0.68
C PRO A 128 -17.16 5.15 0.59
N SER A 129 -16.81 4.64 -0.60
CA SER A 129 -16.52 3.22 -0.82
C SER A 129 -15.35 2.72 0.02
N TYR A 130 -14.32 3.56 0.19
CA TYR A 130 -13.09 3.23 0.90
C TYR A 130 -12.71 4.33 1.90
N ASP A 131 -12.02 3.93 2.95
CA ASP A 131 -11.56 4.81 4.02
C ASP A 131 -10.10 5.24 3.78
N ILE A 132 -9.30 4.35 3.17
CA ILE A 132 -7.90 4.61 2.79
C ILE A 132 -7.66 4.13 1.35
N VAL A 133 -6.89 4.92 0.59
CA VAL A 133 -6.37 4.55 -0.73
C VAL A 133 -4.86 4.55 -0.67
N THR A 134 -4.22 3.44 -1.07
CA THR A 134 -2.77 3.36 -1.19
C THR A 134 -2.35 3.26 -2.66
N MET A 135 -1.33 4.03 -3.02
CA MET A 135 -0.77 4.16 -4.37
C MET A 135 0.73 3.91 -4.28
N SER A 136 1.13 2.66 -4.46
CA SER A 136 2.53 2.23 -4.29
C SER A 136 3.34 2.37 -5.57
N PHE A 137 3.08 3.45 -6.29
CA PHE A 137 3.68 3.83 -7.55
C PHE A 137 3.94 5.34 -7.54
N GLY A 138 4.76 5.80 -8.48
CA GLY A 138 4.91 7.21 -8.72
C GLY A 138 5.86 7.50 -9.85
N GLY A 139 5.82 8.74 -10.34
CA GLY A 139 6.67 9.18 -11.44
C GLY A 139 6.95 10.66 -11.36
N PHE A 140 7.93 11.09 -12.16
CA PHE A 140 8.19 12.50 -12.39
C PHE A 140 7.38 13.00 -13.58
N CYS A 141 6.93 14.24 -13.51
CA CYS A 141 6.27 14.91 -14.62
C CYS A 141 7.18 15.99 -15.22
N ASP A 142 6.86 16.48 -16.41
CA ASP A 142 7.62 17.57 -17.03
C ASP A 142 7.52 18.84 -16.18
N GLU A 143 8.62 19.60 -16.07
CA GLU A 143 8.72 20.82 -15.24
C GLU A 143 8.29 20.66 -13.76
N ASP A 144 8.20 19.42 -13.26
CA ASP A 144 7.69 19.06 -11.93
C ASP A 144 6.21 19.39 -11.70
N ASP A 145 5.44 19.66 -12.77
CA ASP A 145 4.01 19.94 -12.68
C ASP A 145 3.20 18.70 -12.28
N PRO A 146 2.14 18.84 -11.46
CA PRO A 146 1.31 17.70 -11.08
C PRO A 146 0.54 17.08 -12.25
N PRO A 147 0.35 15.74 -12.27
CA PRO A 147 -0.49 15.07 -13.24
C PRO A 147 -1.97 15.46 -13.00
N VAL A 148 -2.57 16.10 -14.01
CA VAL A 148 -3.86 16.80 -13.87
C VAL A 148 -5.03 15.84 -13.61
N ALA A 149 -5.04 14.65 -14.22
CA ALA A 149 -6.18 13.75 -14.09
C ALA A 149 -6.26 13.13 -12.69
N ILE A 150 -5.14 12.63 -12.16
CA ILE A 150 -5.05 12.11 -10.79
C ILE A 150 -5.35 13.23 -9.79
N ALA A 151 -4.76 14.42 -9.97
CA ALA A 151 -5.03 15.57 -9.10
C ALA A 151 -6.54 15.86 -9.03
N HIS A 152 -7.21 15.90 -10.18
CA HIS A 152 -8.64 16.12 -10.26
C HIS A 152 -9.44 14.99 -9.61
N ALA A 153 -9.09 13.72 -9.83
CA ALA A 153 -9.78 12.57 -9.25
C ALA A 153 -9.72 12.59 -7.71
N ILE A 154 -8.52 12.78 -7.14
CA ILE A 154 -8.33 12.90 -5.69
C ILE A 154 -9.14 14.09 -5.16
N ALA A 155 -9.00 15.27 -5.77
CA ALA A 155 -9.71 16.46 -5.33
C ALA A 155 -11.23 16.28 -5.34
N ARG A 156 -11.79 15.61 -6.36
CA ARG A 156 -13.24 15.32 -6.42
C ARG A 156 -13.68 14.38 -5.31
N ILE A 157 -12.96 13.27 -5.09
CA ILE A 157 -13.30 12.29 -4.04
C ILE A 157 -13.27 12.99 -2.68
N GLN A 158 -12.20 13.72 -2.40
CA GLN A 158 -12.04 14.43 -1.14
C GLN A 158 -13.11 15.50 -0.95
N ALA A 159 -13.36 16.35 -1.95
CA ALA A 159 -14.41 17.38 -1.87
C ALA A 159 -15.81 16.78 -1.65
N ARG A 160 -16.09 15.59 -2.20
CA ARG A 160 -17.37 14.91 -2.04
C ARG A 160 -17.61 14.42 -0.61
N TYR A 161 -16.58 13.97 0.08
CA TYR A 161 -16.68 13.42 1.43
C TYR A 161 -16.09 14.34 2.51
N ALA A 162 -15.64 15.54 2.13
CA ALA A 162 -15.25 16.59 3.04
C ALA A 162 -16.47 17.05 3.85
N ARG A 163 -16.27 17.23 5.15
CA ARG A 163 -17.23 17.96 5.99
C ARG A 163 -16.73 19.39 6.18
N PRO A 164 -17.58 20.40 6.05
CA PRO A 164 -17.24 21.77 6.44
C PRO A 164 -17.20 21.84 7.97
N GLU A 165 -16.09 21.44 8.58
CA GLU A 165 -15.77 21.86 9.96
C GLU A 165 -15.03 23.20 9.85
N PRO A 166 -15.57 24.31 10.38
CA PRO A 166 -14.90 25.60 10.35
C PRO A 166 -13.60 25.55 11.16
N GLY A 167 -12.45 25.77 10.51
CA GLY A 167 -11.16 26.00 11.19
C GLY A 167 -10.16 24.83 11.21
N SER A 168 -10.44 23.71 10.54
CA SER A 168 -9.43 22.67 10.28
C SER A 168 -8.94 22.75 8.82
N ASP A 169 -7.90 23.54 8.58
CA ASP A 169 -7.21 23.60 7.27
C ASP A 169 -6.27 22.39 7.04
N ASP A 170 -6.28 21.41 7.93
CA ASP A 170 -5.39 20.27 7.87
C ASP A 170 -5.91 19.27 6.82
N LEU A 171 -5.30 19.31 5.62
CA LEU A 171 -5.64 18.50 4.44
C LEU A 171 -5.53 16.99 4.69
N ILE A 172 -5.03 16.55 5.86
CA ILE A 172 -4.93 15.14 6.27
C ILE A 172 -6.18 14.68 7.07
N GLN A 173 -6.99 15.58 7.63
CA GLN A 173 -8.18 15.25 8.47
C GLN A 173 -9.42 14.87 7.65
N GLN A 174 -9.21 13.99 6.68
CA GLN A 174 -10.20 13.64 5.69
C GLN A 174 -10.95 12.35 6.03
N ARG A 175 -12.14 12.22 5.42
CA ARG A 175 -12.93 11.00 5.46
C ARG A 175 -12.30 9.88 4.61
N VAL A 176 -11.54 10.24 3.57
CA VAL A 176 -10.76 9.34 2.71
C VAL A 176 -9.29 9.79 2.76
N VAL A 177 -8.41 8.90 3.20
CA VAL A 177 -6.96 9.18 3.30
C VAL A 177 -6.24 8.58 2.11
N PHE A 178 -5.39 9.38 1.45
CA PHE A 178 -4.55 8.92 0.35
C PHE A 178 -3.11 8.80 0.82
N VAL A 179 -2.47 7.67 0.54
CA VAL A 179 -1.09 7.38 0.88
C VAL A 179 -0.36 6.98 -0.39
N ALA A 180 0.82 7.53 -0.63
CA ALA A 180 1.63 7.21 -1.80
C ALA A 180 3.12 7.10 -1.48
N SER A 181 3.79 6.26 -2.26
CA SER A 181 5.22 5.99 -2.11
C SER A 181 6.06 7.13 -2.69
N ALA A 182 7.10 7.55 -1.97
CA ALA A 182 7.94 8.67 -2.38
C ALA A 182 8.77 8.41 -3.66
N GLY A 183 9.03 7.15 -4.00
CA GLY A 183 9.87 6.76 -5.14
C GLY A 183 11.28 6.34 -4.73
N ASN A 184 11.97 5.68 -5.66
CA ASN A 184 13.18 4.89 -5.39
C ASN A 184 14.43 5.39 -6.14
N ASP A 185 14.51 6.69 -6.44
CA ASP A 185 15.57 7.27 -7.27
C ASP A 185 16.67 7.97 -6.45
N GLY A 186 16.49 8.12 -5.13
CA GLY A 186 17.42 8.81 -4.24
C GLY A 186 17.50 10.32 -4.50
N VAL A 187 16.42 10.94 -4.98
CA VAL A 187 16.37 12.36 -5.34
C VAL A 187 15.35 13.14 -4.52
N CYS A 188 15.47 14.48 -4.56
CA CYS A 188 14.51 15.38 -3.92
C CYS A 188 13.47 16.01 -4.83
N ARG A 189 13.44 15.56 -6.08
CA ARG A 189 12.49 15.98 -7.09
C ARG A 189 11.08 15.52 -6.70
N PRO A 190 10.04 16.36 -6.81
CA PRO A 190 8.67 15.94 -6.54
C PRO A 190 8.28 14.71 -7.35
N THR A 191 7.85 13.66 -6.66
CA THR A 191 7.28 12.44 -7.26
C THR A 191 5.77 12.43 -7.05
N TRP A 192 5.01 12.20 -8.12
CA TRP A 192 3.55 12.17 -8.08
C TRP A 192 3.04 10.72 -8.06
N PRO A 193 2.01 10.39 -7.27
CA PRO A 193 1.13 11.30 -6.52
C PRO A 193 1.63 11.70 -5.12
N ALA A 194 2.76 11.20 -4.64
CA ALA A 194 3.24 11.42 -3.27
C ALA A 194 3.51 12.88 -2.88
N SER A 195 3.71 13.77 -3.86
CA SER A 195 3.98 15.19 -3.63
C SER A 195 2.72 16.06 -3.56
N PHE A 196 1.52 15.49 -3.75
CA PHE A 196 0.27 16.23 -3.57
C PHE A 196 0.09 16.61 -2.10
N GLU A 197 -0.29 17.86 -1.82
CA GLU A 197 -0.47 18.36 -0.44
C GLU A 197 -1.51 17.57 0.37
N ASN A 198 -2.48 16.96 -0.32
CA ASN A 198 -3.57 16.16 0.23
C ASN A 198 -3.32 14.64 0.15
N VAL A 199 -2.07 14.23 -0.11
CA VAL A 199 -1.60 12.84 -0.12
C VAL A 199 -0.45 12.71 0.88
N ILE A 200 -0.46 11.63 1.65
CA ILE A 200 0.64 11.30 2.56
C ILE A 200 1.74 10.64 1.75
N GLY A 201 2.81 11.37 1.44
CA GLY A 201 4.03 10.87 0.81
C GLY A 201 4.91 10.10 1.81
N VAL A 202 5.32 8.89 1.42
CA VAL A 202 6.02 7.96 2.32
C VAL A 202 7.36 7.50 1.77
N GLY A 203 8.43 7.84 2.48
CA GLY A 203 9.80 7.37 2.21
C GLY A 203 10.14 6.05 2.90
N ALA A 204 11.30 5.49 2.55
CA ALA A 204 11.78 4.20 3.03
C ALA A 204 12.96 4.34 3.99
N LEU A 205 12.93 3.53 5.05
CA LEU A 205 14.03 3.31 5.98
C LEU A 205 14.62 1.91 5.76
N GLY A 206 15.95 1.84 5.82
CA GLY A 206 16.68 0.59 6.02
C GLY A 206 17.11 0.41 7.47
N PRO A 207 17.88 -0.66 7.76
CA PRO A 207 18.31 -0.98 9.12
C PRO A 207 19.17 0.10 9.80
N ASN A 208 19.82 0.96 9.00
CA ASN A 208 20.79 1.95 9.47
C ASN A 208 20.34 3.41 9.27
N GLY A 209 19.07 3.66 8.94
CA GLY A 209 18.54 4.99 8.62
C GLY A 209 17.84 5.04 7.26
N PRO A 210 17.80 6.20 6.58
CA PRO A 210 17.21 6.33 5.24
C PRO A 210 17.71 5.25 4.28
N ALA A 211 16.80 4.62 3.53
CA ALA A 211 17.18 3.70 2.47
C ALA A 211 17.93 4.47 1.37
N TRP A 212 18.99 3.88 0.80
CA TRP A 212 19.84 4.58 -0.17
C TRP A 212 19.09 5.03 -1.44
N PHE A 213 17.97 4.38 -1.76
CA PHE A 213 17.12 4.68 -2.90
C PHE A 213 15.96 5.64 -2.58
N THR A 214 15.64 5.93 -1.31
CA THR A 214 14.41 6.68 -1.01
C THR A 214 14.50 8.09 -1.56
N ASN A 215 13.48 8.52 -2.30
CA ASN A 215 13.27 9.94 -2.55
C ASN A 215 12.93 10.65 -1.23
N TYR A 216 13.24 11.93 -1.16
CA TYR A 216 13.18 12.73 0.07
C TYR A 216 12.82 14.19 -0.23
N GLY A 217 12.20 14.91 0.69
CA GLY A 217 11.89 16.32 0.47
C GLY A 217 10.92 16.88 1.49
N PRO A 218 10.62 18.18 1.42
CA PRO A 218 9.60 18.79 2.27
C PRO A 218 8.20 18.22 2.02
N TRP A 219 7.99 17.57 0.88
CA TRP A 219 6.73 16.92 0.49
C TRP A 219 6.57 15.49 1.04
N VAL A 220 7.62 14.91 1.66
CA VAL A 220 7.51 13.60 2.31
C VAL A 220 7.03 13.77 3.76
N ASN A 221 5.89 13.18 4.08
CA ASN A 221 5.24 13.34 5.40
C ASN A 221 5.70 12.27 6.41
N ALA A 222 6.04 11.08 5.95
CA ALA A 222 6.38 9.95 6.79
C ALA A 222 7.46 9.05 6.16
N CYS A 223 8.07 8.21 6.99
CA CYS A 223 8.88 7.11 6.52
C CYS A 223 8.68 5.88 7.38
N ALA A 224 8.81 4.72 6.76
CA ALA A 224 8.65 3.41 7.41
C ALA A 224 9.70 2.44 6.85
N PRO A 225 9.88 1.25 7.46
CA PRO A 225 10.77 0.24 6.90
C PRO A 225 10.43 -0.06 5.43
N GLY A 226 11.45 -0.14 4.59
CA GLY A 226 11.28 -0.40 3.15
C GLY A 226 12.42 -1.20 2.53
N VAL A 227 13.36 -1.69 3.32
CA VAL A 227 14.48 -2.54 2.88
C VAL A 227 14.29 -3.95 3.43
N ASP A 228 14.44 -4.94 2.56
CA ASP A 228 14.36 -6.36 2.91
C ASP A 228 13.03 -6.72 3.63
N ILE A 229 11.93 -6.11 3.21
CA ILE A 229 10.59 -6.42 3.71
C ILE A 229 10.20 -7.82 3.22
N VAL A 230 9.56 -8.60 4.07
CA VAL A 230 9.04 -9.94 3.73
C VAL A 230 7.52 -9.90 3.78
N SER A 231 6.86 -10.37 2.73
CA SER A 231 5.40 -10.45 2.66
C SER A 231 4.97 -11.60 1.73
N THR A 232 3.67 -11.82 1.65
CA THR A 232 3.05 -12.85 0.83
C THR A 232 3.33 -12.62 -0.65
N PHE A 233 3.53 -13.68 -1.41
CA PHE A 233 3.84 -13.62 -2.83
C PHE A 233 3.30 -14.86 -3.53
N PHE A 234 3.59 -15.03 -4.83
CA PHE A 234 3.20 -16.23 -5.57
C PHE A 234 3.93 -17.49 -5.09
N ASP A 235 3.37 -18.63 -5.48
CA ASP A 235 4.02 -19.92 -5.64
C ASP A 235 3.75 -20.39 -7.07
N LEU A 236 4.67 -20.04 -7.98
CA LEU A 236 4.52 -20.28 -9.41
C LEU A 236 4.76 -21.75 -9.80
N GLY A 237 5.21 -22.57 -8.85
CA GLY A 237 5.50 -23.97 -9.08
C GLY A 237 6.57 -24.21 -10.17
N PRO A 238 6.60 -25.42 -10.75
CA PRO A 238 7.63 -25.82 -11.69
C PRO A 238 7.45 -25.28 -13.12
N GLU A 239 6.36 -24.57 -13.43
CA GLU A 239 6.01 -24.20 -14.80
C GLU A 239 6.50 -22.80 -15.21
N ALA A 240 6.70 -21.88 -14.25
CA ALA A 240 7.32 -20.56 -14.45
C ALA A 240 8.86 -20.58 -14.42
N ARG A 241 9.46 -21.73 -14.69
CA ARG A 241 10.88 -22.05 -14.39
C ARG A 241 11.94 -21.39 -15.26
N LEU A 242 11.59 -20.43 -16.13
CA LEU A 242 12.57 -19.87 -17.05
C LEU A 242 13.51 -18.85 -16.39
N ASP A 243 13.11 -18.20 -15.29
CA ASP A 243 13.97 -17.30 -14.49
C ASP A 243 14.80 -18.01 -13.40
N GLY A 244 14.32 -19.16 -12.89
CA GLY A 244 14.97 -19.91 -11.83
C GLY A 244 14.66 -19.41 -10.41
N ASP A 245 13.77 -18.43 -10.26
CA ASP A 245 13.33 -17.96 -8.95
C ASP A 245 12.24 -18.89 -8.38
N HIS A 246 12.31 -19.13 -7.07
CA HIS A 246 11.40 -20.02 -6.37
C HIS A 246 10.82 -19.30 -5.16
N PHE A 247 9.50 -19.15 -5.16
CA PHE A 247 8.75 -18.50 -4.10
C PHE A 247 7.80 -19.52 -3.48
N ASP A 248 7.83 -19.66 -2.16
CA ASP A 248 6.96 -20.57 -1.41
C ASP A 248 5.76 -19.81 -0.83
N GLY A 249 5.16 -18.92 -1.64
CA GLY A 249 4.11 -18.00 -1.20
C GLY A 249 4.62 -16.77 -0.43
N TRP A 250 5.94 -16.55 -0.41
CA TRP A 250 6.58 -15.42 0.26
C TRP A 250 7.73 -14.90 -0.58
N ALA A 251 7.95 -13.58 -0.55
CA ALA A 251 9.09 -12.94 -1.17
C ALA A 251 9.73 -11.93 -0.21
N LYS A 252 10.94 -11.49 -0.57
CA LYS A 252 11.65 -10.41 0.11
C LYS A 252 11.94 -9.30 -0.89
N TRP A 253 11.43 -8.10 -0.63
CA TRP A 253 11.51 -6.97 -1.57
C TRP A 253 11.85 -5.66 -0.86
N SER A 254 12.40 -4.69 -1.61
CA SER A 254 12.82 -3.39 -1.10
C SER A 254 12.27 -2.29 -2.00
N GLY A 255 11.75 -1.23 -1.40
CA GLY A 255 11.17 -0.08 -2.08
C GLY A 255 10.28 0.74 -1.16
N THR A 256 10.12 2.03 -1.47
CA THR A 256 9.09 2.90 -0.83
C THR A 256 7.69 2.33 -1.01
N SER A 257 7.48 1.53 -2.06
CA SER A 257 6.27 0.77 -2.35
C SER A 257 5.80 -0.15 -1.23
N PHE A 258 6.67 -0.51 -0.29
CA PHE A 258 6.29 -1.29 0.89
C PHE A 258 6.14 -0.41 2.13
N SER A 259 6.90 0.68 2.20
CA SER A 259 6.80 1.69 3.27
C SER A 259 5.45 2.42 3.25
N GLY A 260 4.94 2.80 2.07
CA GLY A 260 3.63 3.44 1.91
C GLY A 260 2.50 2.61 2.53
N PRO A 261 2.29 1.35 2.10
CA PRO A 261 1.34 0.42 2.70
C PRO A 261 1.55 0.16 4.19
N ILE A 262 2.79 0.14 4.69
CA ILE A 262 3.04 0.02 6.13
C ILE A 262 2.41 1.22 6.87
N VAL A 263 2.64 2.44 6.40
CA VAL A 263 2.02 3.64 6.99
C VAL A 263 0.50 3.57 6.90
N ALA A 264 -0.04 3.24 5.72
CA ALA A 264 -1.48 3.09 5.51
C ALA A 264 -2.10 2.04 6.45
N ALA A 265 -1.43 0.90 6.66
CA ALA A 265 -1.88 -0.13 7.59
C ALA A 265 -1.81 0.33 9.06
N GLN A 266 -0.81 1.12 9.45
CA GLN A 266 -0.78 1.71 10.79
C GLN A 266 -1.92 2.72 11.00
N ILE A 267 -2.25 3.52 9.99
CA ILE A 267 -3.41 4.45 10.04
C ILE A 267 -4.70 3.65 10.20
N ALA A 268 -4.89 2.59 9.39
CA ALA A 268 -6.04 1.71 9.50
C ALA A 268 -6.14 1.09 10.90
N TRP A 269 -5.04 0.52 11.40
CA TRP A 269 -4.99 -0.13 12.71
C TRP A 269 -5.31 0.83 13.85
N GLU A 270 -4.76 2.05 13.83
CA GLU A 270 -5.04 3.08 14.83
C GLU A 270 -6.52 3.47 14.83
N TRP A 271 -7.13 3.68 13.66
CA TRP A 271 -8.55 4.02 13.57
C TRP A 271 -9.45 2.87 14.05
N MET A 272 -9.12 1.63 13.71
CA MET A 272 -9.82 0.43 14.20
C MET A 272 -9.69 0.26 15.71
N CYS A 273 -8.53 0.56 16.31
CA CYS A 273 -8.34 0.54 17.76
C CYS A 273 -9.24 1.54 18.49
N ARG A 274 -9.57 2.66 17.83
CA ARG A 274 -10.54 3.65 18.30
C ARG A 274 -11.99 3.25 18.01
N ARG A 275 -12.25 2.01 17.59
CA ARG A 275 -13.57 1.50 17.20
C ARG A 275 -14.23 2.35 16.11
N ASN A 276 -13.42 2.87 15.19
CA ASN A 276 -13.83 3.77 14.10
C ASN A 276 -14.49 5.07 14.59
N GLU A 277 -14.21 5.48 15.83
CA GLU A 277 -14.58 6.82 16.30
C GLU A 277 -13.75 7.89 15.57
N GLY A 278 -14.39 8.99 15.19
CA GLY A 278 -13.78 10.02 14.36
C GLY A 278 -13.57 9.57 12.91
N ARG A 279 -12.57 10.14 12.23
CA ARG A 279 -12.24 9.89 10.82
C ARG A 279 -10.91 9.15 10.69
N PRO A 280 -10.68 8.43 9.57
CA PRO A 280 -9.35 7.89 9.26
C PRO A 280 -8.26 8.98 9.27
N GLY A 281 -8.59 10.19 8.80
CA GLY A 281 -7.69 11.34 8.84
C GLY A 281 -7.27 11.78 10.25
N ASP A 282 -8.11 11.58 11.27
CA ASP A 282 -7.76 11.88 12.66
C ASP A 282 -6.72 10.89 13.20
N ALA A 283 -6.79 9.63 12.76
CA ALA A 283 -5.78 8.62 13.05
C ALA A 283 -4.47 8.92 12.31
N ALA A 284 -4.55 9.38 11.05
CA ALA A 284 -3.39 9.80 10.28
C ALA A 284 -2.67 11.01 10.90
N SER A 285 -3.41 12.09 11.20
CA SER A 285 -2.88 13.28 11.88
C SER A 285 -2.26 12.91 13.22
N TRP A 286 -2.94 12.08 14.01
CA TRP A 286 -2.35 11.58 15.27
C TRP A 286 -1.04 10.83 15.05
N LEU A 287 -0.95 9.94 14.05
CA LEU A 287 0.26 9.17 13.78
C LEU A 287 1.43 10.05 13.33
N LEU A 288 1.16 11.05 12.49
CA LEU A 288 2.15 11.92 11.88
C LEU A 288 2.59 13.07 12.80
N ASP A 289 1.69 13.60 13.62
CA ASP A 289 1.93 14.78 14.46
C ASP A 289 2.06 14.49 15.96
N ARG A 290 2.13 13.21 16.35
CA ARG A 290 2.32 12.83 17.75
C ARG A 290 3.58 13.48 18.35
N PRO A 291 3.45 14.26 19.43
CA PRO A 291 4.60 14.78 20.15
C PRO A 291 5.51 13.64 20.64
N GLY A 292 6.81 13.74 20.36
CA GLY A 292 7.81 12.75 20.75
C GLY A 292 8.08 11.64 19.72
N HIS A 293 7.35 11.60 18.60
CA HIS A 293 7.77 10.77 17.47
C HIS A 293 9.05 11.31 16.84
N TYR A 294 9.96 10.39 16.50
CA TYR A 294 11.20 10.74 15.83
C TYR A 294 10.90 11.14 14.37
N ARG A 295 11.55 12.21 13.90
CA ARG A 295 11.41 12.73 12.54
C ARG A 295 12.75 12.77 11.86
N PHE A 296 12.81 12.31 10.62
CA PHE A 296 13.98 12.49 9.76
C PHE A 296 13.80 13.76 8.91
N PRO A 297 14.79 14.67 8.87
CA PRO A 297 14.76 15.79 7.93
C PRO A 297 14.59 15.29 6.48
N GLY A 298 13.56 15.78 5.78
CA GLY A 298 13.24 15.37 4.41
C GLY A 298 12.55 14.01 4.27
N LEU A 299 12.21 13.32 5.36
CA LEU A 299 11.46 12.05 5.34
C LEU A 299 10.30 12.02 6.34
N GLY A 300 10.05 13.13 7.03
CA GLY A 300 8.94 13.27 7.95
C GLY A 300 8.99 12.33 9.15
N THR A 301 7.82 11.92 9.64
CA THR A 301 7.67 11.11 10.86
C THR A 301 8.01 9.65 10.63
N VAL A 302 8.83 9.08 11.52
CA VAL A 302 9.12 7.65 11.51
C VAL A 302 7.93 6.87 12.05
N VAL A 303 7.36 6.04 11.19
CA VAL A 303 6.30 5.10 11.52
C VAL A 303 6.92 3.72 11.60
N ASN A 304 7.11 3.21 12.82
CA ASN A 304 7.72 1.90 13.07
C ASN A 304 6.70 0.91 13.65
N PHE A 305 7.01 -0.38 13.50
CA PHE A 305 6.31 -1.48 14.15
C PHE A 305 6.69 -1.50 15.64
N ALA A 306 5.90 -0.80 16.46
CA ALA A 306 5.91 -1.05 17.91
C ALA A 306 4.82 -2.08 18.25
#